data_AF-A0A0G1U336-F1
#
_entry.id   AF-A0A0G1U336-F1
#
_cell.length_a   1.000
_cell.length_b   1.000
_cell.length_c   1.000
_cell.angle_alpha   90.00
_cell.angle_beta   90.00
_cell.angle_gamma   90.00
#
_symmetry.space_group_name_H-M   'P 1'
#
loop_
_entity.id
_entity.type
_entity.pdbx_description
1 polymer ?
#
loop_
_entity_poly.entity_id
_entity_poly.type
_entity_poly.pdbx_seq_one_letter_code
_entity_poly.pdbx_strand_id
1 'polypeptide(L)'
;MKLIKVFALSIVLLMVLSVTLSNRSLDDSQEVREITETIASLEHDNTLLRAEIASVGSLTAVAEKASSLGWSTSPKIVTLSLSGRVASLK
;
A
#
# COMPACT_ATOMS: atom_id res chain seq x y z
N MET A 1 -6.40 29.60 -55.47
CA MET A 1 -7.27 29.97 -54.32
C MET A 1 -7.87 28.79 -53.56
N LYS A 2 -8.35 27.71 -54.20
CA LYS A 2 -8.93 26.55 -53.50
C LYS A 2 -7.93 25.80 -52.60
N LEU A 3 -6.70 25.60 -53.10
CA LEU A 3 -5.63 24.91 -52.35
C LEU A 3 -5.27 25.63 -51.03
N ILE A 4 -5.10 26.96 -51.09
CA ILE A 4 -4.80 27.80 -49.93
C ILE A 4 -5.93 27.73 -48.89
N LYS A 5 -7.20 27.70 -49.34
CA LYS A 5 -8.35 27.54 -48.44
C LYS A 5 -8.36 26.18 -47.74
N VAL A 6 -7.97 25.11 -48.43
CA VAL A 6 -7.88 23.77 -47.84
C VAL A 6 -6.74 23.71 -46.81
N PHE A 7 -5.57 24.28 -47.11
CA PHE A 7 -4.46 24.36 -46.15
C PHE A 7 -4.79 25.21 -44.92
N ALA A 8 -5.47 26.34 -45.10
CA ALA A 8 -5.92 27.16 -43.98
C ALA A 8 -6.90 26.38 -43.08
N LEU A 9 -7.83 25.63 -43.68
CA LEU A 9 -8.76 24.79 -42.93
C LEU A 9 -8.05 23.66 -42.17
N SER A 10 -7.07 23.01 -42.79
CA SER A 10 -6.32 21.92 -42.13
C SER A 10 -5.48 22.44 -40.96
N ILE A 11 -4.90 23.64 -41.06
CA ILE A 11 -4.14 24.25 -39.97
C ILE A 11 -5.06 24.54 -38.77
N VAL A 12 -6.24 25.11 -39.02
CA VAL A 12 -7.23 25.37 -37.96
C VAL A 12 -7.68 24.06 -37.30
N LEU A 13 -7.95 23.03 -38.10
CA LEU A 13 -8.34 21.72 -37.57
C LEU A 13 -7.24 21.11 -36.68
N LEU A 14 -5.99 21.17 -37.13
CA LEU A 14 -4.83 20.69 -36.37
C LEU A 14 -4.67 21.46 -35.06
N MET A 15 -4.88 22.79 -35.07
CA MET A 15 -4.79 23.61 -33.87
C MET A 15 -5.84 23.22 -32.83
N VAL A 16 -7.09 23.02 -33.25
CA VAL A 16 -8.17 22.56 -32.34
C VAL A 16 -7.85 21.17 -31.78
N LEU A 17 -7.32 20.26 -32.61
CA LEU A 17 -6.94 18.93 -32.18
C LEU A 17 -5.81 18.97 -31.14
N SER A 18 -4.77 19.78 -31.36
CA SER A 18 -3.66 19.95 -30.41
C SER A 18 -4.12 20.50 -29.08
N VAL A 19 -5.02 21.49 -29.06
CA VAL A 19 -5.58 22.04 -27.81
C VAL A 19 -6.40 20.98 -27.08
N THR A 20 -7.22 20.21 -27.79
CA THR A 20 -8.06 19.16 -27.19
C THR A 20 -7.20 18.06 -26.56
N LEU A 21 -6.17 17.61 -27.27
CA LEU A 21 -5.23 16.61 -26.75
C LEU A 21 -4.43 17.14 -25.56
N SER A 22 -3.99 18.40 -25.61
CA SER A 22 -3.23 19.00 -24.51
C SER A 22 -4.09 19.14 -23.25
N ASN A 23 -5.36 19.55 -23.40
CA ASN A 23 -6.29 19.65 -22.26
C ASN A 23 -6.55 18.29 -21.64
N ARG A 24 -6.78 17.26 -22.47
CA ARG A 24 -6.96 15.88 -21.98
C ARG A 24 -5.72 15.34 -21.28
N SER A 25 -4.53 15.58 -21.85
CA SER A 25 -3.28 15.15 -21.23
C SER A 25 -3.03 15.82 -19.87
N LEU A 26 -3.47 17.06 -19.69
CA LEU A 26 -3.39 17.76 -18.40
C LEU A 26 -4.36 17.16 -17.37
N ASP A 27 -5.56 16.78 -17.80
CA ASP A 27 -6.57 16.12 -16.96
C ASP A 27 -6.07 14.75 -16.47
N ASP A 28 -5.61 13.91 -17.40
CA ASP A 28 -5.01 12.61 -17.09
C ASP A 28 -3.81 12.75 -16.13
N SER A 29 -3.02 13.84 -16.27
CA SER A 29 -1.88 14.11 -15.39
C SER A 29 -2.29 14.51 -13.97
N GLN A 30 -3.41 15.23 -13.81
CA GLN A 30 -3.92 15.60 -12.50
C GLN A 30 -4.49 14.38 -11.78
N GLU A 31 -5.25 13.54 -12.48
CA GLU A 31 -5.79 12.29 -11.92
C GLU A 31 -4.65 11.36 -11.46
N VAL A 32 -3.63 11.16 -12.29
CA VAL A 32 -2.46 10.34 -11.92
C VAL A 32 -1.73 10.92 -10.70
N ARG A 33 -1.63 12.26 -10.59
CA ARG A 33 -1.01 12.90 -9.44
C ARG A 33 -1.81 12.64 -8.16
N GLU A 34 -3.13 12.81 -8.20
CA GLU A 34 -4.02 12.55 -7.06
C GLU A 34 -3.95 11.09 -6.60
N ILE A 35 -3.93 10.15 -7.55
CA ILE A 35 -3.74 8.72 -7.26
C ILE A 35 -2.38 8.49 -6.58
N THR A 36 -1.31 9.12 -7.08
CA THR A 36 0.04 8.97 -6.51
C THR A 36 0.13 9.51 -5.09
N GLU A 37 -0.49 10.67 -4.82
CA GLU A 37 -0.57 11.26 -3.49
C GLU A 37 -1.34 10.35 -2.53
N THR A 38 -2.45 9.77 -3.00
CA THR A 38 -3.26 8.81 -2.22
C THR A 38 -2.48 7.54 -1.89
N ILE A 39 -1.73 6.99 -2.85
CA ILE A 39 -0.87 5.82 -2.63
C ILE A 39 0.19 6.12 -1.57
N ALA A 40 0.87 7.26 -1.67
CA ALA A 40 1.89 7.67 -0.70
C ALA A 40 1.30 7.80 0.71
N SER A 41 0.09 8.37 0.84
CA SER A 41 -0.61 8.44 2.12
C SER A 41 -0.93 7.05 2.68
N LEU A 42 -1.46 6.15 1.85
CA LEU A 42 -1.80 4.79 2.27
C LEU A 42 -0.56 3.97 2.68
N GLU A 43 0.56 4.13 1.99
CA GLU A 43 1.83 3.50 2.35
C GLU A 43 2.36 4.00 3.69
N HIS A 44 2.23 5.30 3.95
CA HIS A 44 2.57 5.90 5.24
C HIS A 44 1.70 5.30 6.37
N ASP A 45 0.39 5.26 6.18
CA ASP A 45 -0.56 4.71 7.16
C ASP A 45 -0.29 3.22 7.42
N ASN A 46 -0.01 2.44 6.37
CA ASN A 46 0.34 1.02 6.54
C ASN A 46 1.62 0.83 7.35
N THR A 47 2.61 1.71 7.14
CA THR A 47 3.86 1.68 7.90
C THR A 47 3.62 1.99 9.37
N LEU A 48 2.79 2.98 9.69
CA LEU A 48 2.39 3.29 11.07
C LEU A 48 1.64 2.14 11.72
N LEU A 49 0.65 1.56 11.03
CA LEU A 49 -0.11 0.42 11.54
C LEU A 49 0.78 -0.80 11.78
N ARG A 50 1.75 -1.06 10.90
CA ARG A 50 2.74 -2.14 11.12
C ARG A 50 3.60 -1.87 12.37
N ALA A 51 4.01 -0.62 12.58
CA ALA A 51 4.75 -0.23 13.78
C ALA A 51 3.89 -0.38 15.04
N GLU A 52 2.60 -0.04 14.98
CA GLU A 52 1.65 -0.22 16.07
C GLU A 52 1.38 -1.70 16.36
N ILE A 53 1.15 -2.52 15.33
CA ILE A 53 1.01 -3.98 15.50
C ILE A 53 2.28 -4.57 16.11
N ALA A 54 3.46 -4.12 15.68
CA ALA A 54 4.72 -4.57 16.26
C ALA A 54 4.85 -4.14 17.73
N SER A 55 4.37 -2.95 18.12
CA SER A 55 4.43 -2.48 19.50
C SER A 55 3.46 -3.27 20.40
N VAL A 56 2.20 -3.42 19.97
CA VAL A 56 1.13 -4.12 20.69
C VAL A 56 1.36 -5.63 20.72
N GLY A 57 1.80 -6.20 19.59
CA GLY A 57 2.11 -7.61 19.42
C GLY A 57 3.48 -8.03 19.95
N SER A 58 4.27 -7.08 20.47
CA SER A 58 5.54 -7.43 21.10
C SER A 58 5.29 -8.34 22.29
N LEU A 59 6.10 -9.42 22.38
CA LEU A 59 6.06 -10.37 23.49
C LEU A 59 6.21 -9.66 24.85
N THR A 60 6.91 -8.53 24.86
CA THR A 60 7.04 -7.63 26.02
C THR A 60 5.71 -7.00 26.42
N ALA A 61 4.95 -6.39 25.49
CA ALA A 61 3.64 -5.81 25.79
C ALA A 61 2.63 -6.86 26.26
N VAL A 62 2.67 -8.07 25.66
CA VAL A 62 1.85 -9.20 26.10
C VAL A 62 2.25 -9.65 27.50
N ALA A 63 3.54 -9.74 27.81
CA ALA A 63 4.03 -10.10 29.14
C ALA A 63 3.66 -9.07 30.21
N GLU A 64 3.78 -7.78 29.90
CA GLU A 64 3.35 -6.68 30.78
C GLU A 64 1.83 -6.73 31.03
N LYS A 65 1.04 -6.95 29.97
CA LYS A 65 -0.42 -7.09 30.11
C LYS A 65 -0.80 -8.32 30.93
N ALA A 66 -0.16 -9.46 30.69
CA ALA A 66 -0.37 -10.68 31.47
C ALA A 66 -0.05 -10.44 32.95
N SER A 67 1.07 -9.77 33.24
CA SER A 67 1.42 -9.36 34.61
C SER A 67 0.37 -8.45 35.24
N SER A 68 -0.13 -7.44 34.50
CA SER A 68 -1.18 -6.53 34.98
C SER A 68 -2.53 -7.21 35.26
N LEU A 69 -2.80 -8.32 34.56
CA LEU A 69 -4.01 -9.15 34.75
C LEU A 69 -3.82 -10.20 35.86
N GLY A 70 -2.70 -10.18 36.59
CA GLY A 70 -2.42 -11.10 37.68
C GLY A 70 -1.95 -12.48 37.23
N TRP A 71 -1.57 -12.67 35.96
CA TRP A 71 -0.99 -13.91 35.49
C TRP A 71 0.46 -14.01 35.98
N SER A 72 0.62 -14.62 37.16
CA SER A 72 1.90 -15.02 37.72
C SER A 72 2.22 -16.44 37.25
N THR A 73 2.86 -16.58 36.09
CA THR A 73 3.35 -17.89 35.65
C THR A 73 4.76 -18.09 36.18
N SER A 74 4.92 -18.91 37.23
CA SER A 74 6.19 -19.56 37.48
C SER A 74 6.51 -20.41 36.24
N PRO A 75 7.64 -20.18 35.53
CA PRO A 75 7.91 -20.86 34.27
C PRO A 75 8.07 -22.36 34.51
N LYS A 76 6.97 -23.10 34.31
CA LYS A 76 6.97 -24.56 34.37
C LYS A 76 7.17 -25.04 32.95
N ILE A 77 8.28 -25.73 32.71
CA ILE A 77 8.53 -26.41 31.44
C ILE A 77 7.43 -27.47 31.28
N VAL A 78 6.43 -27.18 30.45
CA VAL A 78 5.42 -28.15 30.04
C VAL A 78 5.96 -28.83 28.80
N THR A 79 6.55 -30.01 28.97
CA THR A 79 6.84 -30.87 27.83
C THR A 79 5.53 -31.46 27.35
N LEU A 80 5.22 -31.27 26.06
CA LEU A 80 4.19 -32.07 25.41
C LEU A 80 4.66 -33.52 25.51
N SER A 81 3.93 -34.35 26.26
CA SER A 81 4.20 -35.79 26.28
C SER A 81 3.94 -36.33 24.88
N LEU A 82 4.99 -36.47 24.06
CA LEU A 82 4.91 -37.20 22.80
C LEU A 82 4.60 -38.66 23.13
N SER A 83 3.31 -38.99 23.21
CA SER A 83 2.83 -40.37 23.20
C SER A 83 2.80 -40.96 21.79
N GLY A 84 3.62 -40.42 20.88
CA GLY A 84 3.81 -40.85 19.51
C GLY A 84 5.29 -40.84 19.16
N ARG A 85 5.84 -42.02 18.90
CA ARG A 85 7.23 -42.27 18.51
C ARG A 85 7.65 -41.31 17.40
N VAL A 86 8.71 -40.53 17.61
CA VAL A 86 9.41 -39.85 16.51
C VAL A 86 10.13 -40.95 15.72
N ALA A 87 9.71 -41.17 14.49
CA ALA A 87 10.40 -42.11 13.59
C ALA A 87 11.82 -41.60 13.36
N SER A 88 12.80 -42.33 13.89
CA SER A 88 14.21 -42.16 13.55
C SER A 88 14.39 -42.61 12.10
N LEU A 89 14.69 -41.66 11.20
CA LEU A 89 15.14 -41.96 9.85
C LEU A 89 16.61 -42.42 9.94
N LYS A 90 16.83 -43.70 9.65
CA LYS A 90 18.15 -44.29 9.44
C LYS A 90 18.49 -44.25 7.95
#